data_AF-A0A2V6N760-F1
#
_entry.id   AF-A0A2V6N760-F1
#
_cell.length_a   1.000
_cell.length_b   1.000
_cell.length_c   1.000
_cell.angle_alpha   90.00
_cell.angle_beta   90.00
_cell.angle_gamma   90.00
#
_symmetry.space_group_name_H-M   'P 1'
#
loop_
_entity.id
_entity.type
_entity.pdbx_description
1 polymer ?
#
loop_
_entity_poly.entity_id
_entity_poly.type
_entity_poly.pdbx_seq_one_letter_code
_entity_poly.pdbx_strand_id
1 'polypeptide(L)'
;MWARRCSLKNSIAKSRWSARRSRTRSPAQHVDLALQQSSAGAVKVGYSSDGTSLAFDLLNALRSGEIISIQGDRVVGEVACAPVRFFNREILLPNGPFVLSLASETPIYPLFIVRTGYRKYKIIAREPILPFRNAASRDVVIADAMQNWARVLEEVVSCYWPQWFAFTPLS
;
A
#
# COMPACT_ATOMS: atom_id res chain seq x y z
N MET A 1 -28.76 -28.48 23.76
CA MET A 1 -30.14 -28.20 24.21
C MET A 1 -30.06 -27.56 25.59
N TRP A 2 -30.05 -26.23 25.69
CA TRP A 2 -30.38 -25.51 26.92
C TRP A 2 -30.98 -24.17 26.49
N ALA A 3 -32.27 -24.01 26.70
CA ALA A 3 -33.06 -22.82 26.42
C ALA A 3 -33.32 -22.09 27.74
N ARG A 4 -33.23 -20.75 27.74
CA ARG A 4 -34.02 -19.91 28.66
C ARG A 4 -34.54 -18.68 27.90
N ARG A 5 -35.81 -18.38 28.18
CA ARG A 5 -36.71 -17.47 27.48
C ARG A 5 -36.99 -16.25 28.38
N CYS A 6 -37.18 -15.10 27.72
CA CYS A 6 -37.94 -13.89 28.09
C CYS A 6 -37.67 -13.13 29.41
N SER A 7 -37.50 -11.81 29.28
CA SER A 7 -38.54 -10.86 29.75
C SER A 7 -38.39 -9.48 29.09
N LEU A 8 -39.47 -9.06 28.43
CA LEU A 8 -39.72 -7.69 27.99
C LEU A 8 -40.21 -6.86 29.19
N LYS A 9 -39.64 -5.68 29.42
CA LYS A 9 -40.37 -4.57 30.02
C LYS A 9 -40.12 -3.29 29.22
N ASN A 10 -41.23 -2.76 28.74
CA ASN A 10 -41.39 -1.48 28.07
C ASN A 10 -41.25 -0.35 29.09
N SER A 11 -40.53 0.70 28.74
CA SER A 11 -40.60 2.00 29.42
C SER A 11 -40.34 3.08 28.36
N ILE A 12 -41.43 3.76 27.99
CA ILE A 12 -41.43 4.92 27.11
C ILE A 12 -41.12 6.14 27.97
N ALA A 13 -40.03 6.85 27.65
CA ALA A 13 -39.85 8.24 28.06
C ALA A 13 -39.13 9.02 26.96
N LYS A 14 -39.75 10.15 26.62
CA LYS A 14 -39.45 11.07 25.52
C LYS A 14 -38.11 11.78 25.67
N SER A 15 -37.65 12.31 24.53
CA SER A 15 -36.75 13.47 24.38
C SER A 15 -35.24 13.23 24.38
N ARG A 16 -34.66 13.20 23.17
CA ARG A 16 -33.65 14.20 22.72
C ARG A 16 -33.26 13.88 21.28
N TRP A 17 -33.80 14.66 20.35
CA TRP A 17 -33.19 14.85 19.05
C TRP A 17 -31.87 15.60 19.27
N SER A 18 -30.75 14.89 19.31
CA SER A 18 -29.44 15.48 19.12
C SER A 18 -28.67 14.69 18.08
N ALA A 19 -28.62 15.29 16.88
CA ALA A 19 -27.64 15.12 15.82
C ALA A 19 -26.92 13.76 15.80
N ARG A 20 -27.53 12.79 15.12
CA ARG A 20 -26.83 11.63 14.57
C ARG A 20 -25.92 12.15 13.45
N ARG A 21 -24.75 12.71 13.80
CA ARG A 21 -23.65 12.88 12.86
C ARG A 21 -23.32 11.48 12.37
N SER A 22 -23.71 11.15 11.16
CA SER A 22 -23.19 10.00 10.45
C SER A 22 -21.68 10.15 10.44
N ARG A 23 -21.00 9.38 11.30
CA ARG A 23 -19.58 9.10 11.17
C ARG A 23 -19.46 8.27 9.90
N THR A 24 -19.42 8.93 8.75
CA THR A 24 -19.00 8.30 7.50
C THR A 24 -17.55 7.90 7.72
N ARG A 25 -17.35 6.64 8.08
CA ARG A 25 -16.02 6.04 8.21
C ARG A 25 -15.37 6.07 6.82
N SER A 26 -14.12 6.51 6.76
CA SER A 26 -13.35 6.50 5.52
C SER A 26 -13.26 5.07 4.97
N PRO A 27 -13.29 4.86 3.63
CA PRO A 27 -13.08 3.54 3.03
C PRO A 27 -11.86 2.79 3.58
N ALA A 28 -10.78 3.52 3.88
CA ALA A 28 -9.56 3.00 4.51
C ALA A 28 -9.84 2.25 5.83
N GLN A 29 -10.71 2.81 6.67
CA GLN A 29 -11.07 2.22 7.98
C GLN A 29 -11.85 0.91 7.85
N HIS A 30 -12.57 0.69 6.73
CA HIS A 30 -13.24 -0.59 6.47
C HIS A 30 -12.25 -1.67 6.03
N VAL A 31 -11.24 -1.31 5.24
CA VAL A 31 -10.19 -2.24 4.80
C VAL A 31 -9.34 -2.67 5.99
N ASP A 32 -8.95 -1.73 6.86
CA ASP A 32 -8.18 -2.03 8.07
C ASP A 32 -8.90 -3.05 8.97
N LEU A 33 -10.19 -2.83 9.22
CA LEU A 33 -10.98 -3.71 10.08
C LEU A 33 -11.14 -5.10 9.46
N ALA A 34 -11.34 -5.19 8.14
CA ALA A 34 -11.42 -6.45 7.42
C ALA A 34 -10.08 -7.20 7.43
N LEU A 35 -8.95 -6.49 7.31
CA LEU A 35 -7.60 -7.06 7.40
C LEU A 35 -7.30 -7.53 8.83
N GLN A 36 -7.66 -6.76 9.86
CA GLN A 36 -7.49 -7.17 11.25
C GLN A 36 -8.30 -8.43 11.58
N GLN A 37 -9.55 -8.50 11.11
CA GLN A 37 -10.42 -9.66 11.34
C GLN A 37 -9.94 -10.92 10.60
N SER A 38 -9.37 -10.77 9.40
CA SER A 38 -8.94 -11.91 8.57
C SER A 38 -7.51 -12.36 8.84
N SER A 39 -6.62 -11.48 9.29
CA SER A 39 -5.21 -11.79 9.55
C SER A 39 -4.90 -12.15 11.01
N ALA A 40 -5.89 -12.13 11.92
CA ALA A 40 -5.70 -12.29 13.36
C ALA A 40 -4.62 -11.35 13.96
N GLY A 41 -4.41 -10.18 13.34
CA GLY A 41 -3.40 -9.21 13.75
C GLY A 41 -2.01 -9.40 13.11
N ALA A 42 -1.83 -10.37 12.21
CA ALA A 42 -0.56 -10.60 11.51
C ALA A 42 -0.22 -9.53 10.45
N VAL A 43 -1.16 -8.64 10.11
CA VAL A 43 -0.95 -7.54 9.16
C VAL A 43 -1.15 -6.21 9.86
N LYS A 44 -0.09 -5.40 9.92
CA LYS A 44 -0.13 -3.99 10.35
C LYS A 44 -0.23 -3.11 9.10
N VAL A 45 -1.22 -2.21 9.07
CA VAL A 45 -1.39 -1.22 8.00
C VAL A 45 -0.93 0.13 8.53
N GLY A 46 -0.04 0.80 7.80
CA GLY A 46 0.39 2.17 8.08
C GLY A 46 0.01 3.10 6.93
N TYR A 47 -0.30 4.36 7.25
CA TYR A 47 -0.69 5.37 6.26
C TYR A 47 0.35 6.49 6.22
N SER A 48 0.63 6.99 5.01
CA SER A 48 1.63 8.06 4.81
C SER A 48 1.30 9.38 5.53
N SER A 49 0.09 9.56 6.07
CA SER A 49 -0.28 10.66 6.96
C SER A 49 0.54 10.69 8.25
N ASP A 50 1.15 9.57 8.64
CA ASP A 50 1.83 9.38 9.92
C ASP A 50 3.31 9.84 9.88
N GLY A 51 3.73 10.47 8.77
CA GLY A 51 5.00 11.19 8.63
C GLY A 51 6.24 10.32 8.80
N THR A 52 7.33 10.92 9.30
CA THR A 52 8.65 10.29 9.49
C THR A 52 8.62 9.06 10.40
N SER A 53 7.65 8.97 11.32
CA SER A 53 7.50 7.83 12.23
C SER A 53 7.26 6.53 11.46
N LEU A 54 6.44 6.56 10.40
CA LEU A 54 6.15 5.37 9.61
C LEU A 54 7.40 4.84 8.90
N ALA A 55 8.27 5.72 8.40
CA ALA A 55 9.50 5.30 7.73
C ALA A 55 10.43 4.54 8.68
N PHE A 56 10.55 4.98 9.94
CA PHE A 56 11.33 4.28 10.95
C PHE A 56 10.70 2.95 11.36
N ASP A 57 9.38 2.89 11.52
CA ASP A 57 8.66 1.65 11.79
C ASP A 57 8.91 0.60 10.69
N LEU A 58 8.79 1.00 9.42
CA LEU A 58 9.02 0.12 8.28
C LEU A 58 10.49 -0.33 8.19
N LEU A 59 11.44 0.57 8.45
CA LEU A 59 12.86 0.22 8.48
C LEU A 59 13.18 -0.79 9.59
N ASN A 60 12.60 -0.62 10.77
CA ASN A 60 12.78 -1.55 11.89
C ASN A 60 12.18 -2.92 11.56
N ALA A 61 10.98 -2.96 10.96
CA ALA A 61 10.37 -4.20 10.49
C ALA A 61 11.24 -4.93 9.46
N LEU A 62 11.84 -4.21 8.51
CA LEU A 62 12.78 -4.83 7.57
C LEU A 62 14.01 -5.41 8.28
N ARG A 63 14.55 -4.70 9.28
CA ARG A 63 15.72 -5.16 10.06
C ARG A 63 15.43 -6.33 11.00
N SER A 64 14.18 -6.51 11.42
CA SER A 64 13.72 -7.70 12.16
C SER A 64 13.43 -8.89 11.26
N GLY A 65 13.60 -8.76 9.94
CA GLY A 65 13.34 -9.82 8.96
C GLY A 65 11.86 -9.94 8.57
N GLU A 66 11.04 -8.93 8.87
CA GLU A 66 9.64 -8.89 8.46
C GLU A 66 9.49 -8.47 6.98
N ILE A 67 8.35 -8.81 6.40
CA ILE A 67 7.99 -8.43 5.03
C ILE A 67 7.09 -7.20 5.10
N ILE A 68 7.45 -6.16 4.36
CA ILE A 68 6.59 -4.99 4.14
C ILE A 68 6.06 -4.99 2.70
N SER A 69 4.87 -4.44 2.51
CA SER A 69 4.28 -4.22 1.18
C SER A 69 3.93 -2.75 1.03
N ILE A 70 4.39 -2.13 -0.04
CA ILE A 70 4.18 -0.70 -0.33
C ILE A 70 3.61 -0.56 -1.75
N GLN A 71 2.59 0.28 -1.93
CA GLN A 71 2.14 0.67 -3.27
C GLN A 71 3.16 1.61 -3.90
N GLY A 72 3.75 1.17 -5.02
CA GLY A 72 4.84 1.88 -5.69
C GLY A 72 4.45 2.58 -7.00
N ASP A 73 3.18 2.55 -7.40
CA ASP A 73 2.73 3.01 -8.73
C ASP A 73 2.40 4.51 -8.79
N ARG A 74 2.14 5.16 -7.66
CA ARG A 74 1.68 6.56 -7.60
C ARG A 74 2.15 7.30 -6.34
N VAL A 75 2.28 8.61 -6.47
CA VAL A 75 2.48 9.55 -5.36
C VAL A 75 1.10 9.96 -4.83
N VAL A 76 0.88 9.78 -3.52
CA VAL A 76 -0.36 10.18 -2.84
C VAL A 76 -0.01 10.97 -1.59
N GLY A 77 -0.51 12.20 -1.50
CA GLY A 77 -0.17 13.12 -0.40
C GLY A 77 1.27 13.62 -0.48
N GLU A 78 1.83 14.01 0.66
CA GLU A 78 3.18 14.54 0.78
C GLU A 78 4.18 13.42 1.05
N VAL A 79 4.41 12.57 0.06
CA VAL A 79 5.44 11.53 0.11
C VAL A 79 6.64 11.90 -0.74
N ALA A 80 7.83 11.52 -0.26
CA ALA A 80 9.06 11.70 -1.00
C ALA A 80 8.99 10.95 -2.35
N CYS A 81 9.34 11.65 -3.42
CA CYS A 81 9.27 11.16 -4.79
C CYS A 81 10.49 11.62 -5.59
N ALA A 82 10.72 10.96 -6.72
CA ALA A 82 11.76 11.34 -7.67
C ALA A 82 11.28 11.08 -9.11
N PRO A 83 11.80 11.82 -10.10
CA PRO A 83 11.39 11.68 -11.49
C PRO A 83 11.91 10.37 -12.11
N VAL A 84 11.11 9.79 -12.99
CA VAL A 84 11.47 8.65 -13.85
C VAL A 84 10.92 8.86 -15.26
N ARG A 85 11.50 8.19 -16.25
CA ARG A 85 10.88 8.05 -17.57
C ARG A 85 9.86 6.92 -17.55
N PHE A 86 8.61 7.22 -17.89
CA PHE A 86 7.47 6.32 -17.98
C PHE A 86 6.65 6.62 -19.24
N PHE A 87 6.52 5.65 -20.15
CA PHE A 87 5.98 5.78 -21.52
C PHE A 87 6.53 7.02 -22.24
N ASN A 88 7.85 7.19 -22.19
CA ASN A 88 8.59 8.31 -22.77
C ASN A 88 8.19 9.71 -22.23
N ARG A 89 7.50 9.76 -21.08
CA ARG A 89 7.19 10.98 -20.34
C ARG A 89 7.92 10.96 -19.01
N GLU A 90 8.20 12.14 -18.48
CA GLU A 90 8.68 12.25 -17.10
C GLU A 90 7.48 12.24 -16.16
N ILE A 91 7.54 11.40 -15.12
CA ILE A 91 6.57 11.35 -14.02
C ILE A 91 7.29 11.20 -12.69
N LEU A 92 6.61 11.47 -11.59
CA LEU A 92 7.07 11.23 -10.23
C LEU A 92 6.56 9.89 -9.70
N LEU A 93 7.47 9.10 -9.14
CA LEU A 93 7.16 7.89 -8.38
C LEU A 93 7.69 7.99 -6.95
N PRO A 94 7.07 7.29 -5.98
CA PRO A 94 7.55 7.27 -4.61
C PRO A 94 8.95 6.65 -4.52
N ASN A 95 9.90 7.36 -3.91
CA ASN A 95 11.27 6.89 -3.75
C ASN A 95 11.50 6.12 -2.43
N GLY A 96 10.52 6.21 -1.50
CA GLY A 96 10.57 5.58 -0.17
C GLY A 96 10.94 4.09 -0.17
N PRO A 97 10.34 3.23 -1.02
CA PRO A 97 10.70 1.81 -1.09
C PRO A 97 12.19 1.56 -1.38
N PHE A 98 12.78 2.37 -2.27
CA PHE A 98 14.19 2.24 -2.68
C PHE A 98 15.13 2.77 -1.60
N VAL A 99 14.74 3.86 -0.93
CA VAL A 99 15.44 4.37 0.26
C VAL A 99 15.45 3.33 1.38
N LEU A 100 14.32 2.69 1.66
CA LEU A 100 14.21 1.64 2.68
C LEU A 100 15.04 0.41 2.32
N SER A 101 14.94 -0.05 1.08
CA SER A 101 15.74 -1.19 0.57
C SER A 101 17.23 -0.94 0.68
N LEU A 102 17.70 0.26 0.29
CA LEU A 102 19.12 0.61 0.41
C LEU A 102 19.58 0.69 1.88
N ALA A 103 18.74 1.20 2.79
CA ALA A 103 19.09 1.37 4.21
C ALA A 103 18.98 0.08 5.07
N SER A 104 18.23 -0.90 4.58
CA SER A 104 18.05 -2.22 5.22
C SER A 104 18.81 -3.35 4.52
N GLU A 105 19.37 -3.07 3.35
CA GLU A 105 19.98 -4.07 2.46
C GLU A 105 19.00 -5.20 2.07
N THR A 106 17.72 -4.88 1.98
CA THR A 106 16.65 -5.85 1.68
C THR A 106 16.18 -5.74 0.22
N PRO A 107 16.05 -6.85 -0.52
CA PRO A 107 15.54 -6.84 -1.91
C PRO A 107 14.11 -6.31 -2.02
N ILE A 108 13.82 -5.61 -3.13
CA ILE A 108 12.45 -5.24 -3.52
C ILE A 108 11.95 -6.27 -4.53
N TYR A 109 10.81 -6.90 -4.27
CA TYR A 109 10.15 -7.80 -5.22
C TYR A 109 8.95 -7.09 -5.86
N PRO A 110 9.02 -6.72 -7.15
CA PRO A 110 7.87 -6.15 -7.84
C PRO A 110 6.76 -7.21 -7.98
N LEU A 111 5.58 -6.90 -7.47
CA LEU A 111 4.43 -7.80 -7.42
C LEU A 111 3.19 -7.13 -7.99
N PHE A 112 2.46 -7.86 -8.84
CA PHE A 112 1.21 -7.41 -9.43
C PHE A 112 0.13 -8.46 -9.25
N ILE A 113 -1.11 -8.02 -9.07
CA ILE A 113 -2.28 -8.88 -9.00
C ILE A 113 -3.21 -8.47 -10.14
N VAL A 114 -3.46 -9.41 -11.06
CA VAL A 114 -4.37 -9.19 -12.20
C VAL A 114 -5.52 -10.17 -12.13
N ARG A 115 -6.73 -9.71 -12.44
CA ARG A 115 -7.92 -10.54 -12.54
C ARG A 115 -7.94 -11.24 -13.90
N THR A 116 -8.11 -12.56 -13.89
CA THR A 116 -8.19 -13.41 -15.09
C THR A 116 -9.59 -13.98 -15.33
N GLY A 117 -10.51 -13.81 -14.38
CA GLY A 117 -11.89 -14.27 -14.49
C GLY A 117 -12.72 -13.93 -13.25
N TYR A 118 -13.92 -14.52 -13.13
CA TYR A 118 -14.73 -14.37 -11.91
C TYR A 118 -14.03 -15.05 -10.72
N ARG A 119 -13.65 -14.24 -9.72
CA ARG A 119 -12.89 -14.68 -8.52
C ARG A 119 -11.58 -15.42 -8.84
N LYS A 120 -10.99 -15.19 -10.03
CA LYS A 120 -9.70 -15.75 -10.44
C LYS A 120 -8.69 -14.63 -10.61
N TYR A 121 -7.55 -14.77 -9.94
CA TYR A 121 -6.46 -13.80 -9.96
C TYR A 121 -5.16 -14.52 -10.30
N LYS A 122 -4.27 -13.81 -11.00
CA LYS A 122 -2.90 -14.20 -11.26
C LYS A 122 -2.00 -13.23 -10.52
N ILE A 123 -1.07 -13.78 -9.75
CA ILE A 123 0.03 -13.03 -9.15
C ILE A 123 1.20 -13.06 -10.14
N ILE A 124 1.76 -11.90 -10.43
CA ILE A 124 2.93 -11.74 -11.30
C ILE A 124 4.04 -11.19 -10.42
N ALA A 125 5.06 -12.01 -10.18
CA ALA A 125 6.31 -11.57 -9.57
C ALA A 125 7.34 -11.30 -10.67
N ARG A 126 8.20 -10.31 -10.45
CA ARG A 126 9.31 -9.96 -11.35
C ARG A 126 10.63 -10.12 -10.63
N GLU A 127 11.72 -10.02 -11.40
CA GLU A 127 13.07 -10.05 -10.86
C GLU A 127 13.25 -9.00 -9.76
N PRO A 128 13.97 -9.33 -8.67
CA PRO A 128 14.14 -8.41 -7.56
C PRO A 128 15.02 -7.23 -7.96
N ILE A 129 14.70 -6.06 -7.41
CA ILE A 129 15.51 -4.84 -7.53
C ILE A 129 16.39 -4.76 -6.28
N LEU A 130 17.71 -4.65 -6.51
CA LEU A 130 18.75 -4.79 -5.48
C LEU A 130 19.64 -3.53 -5.42
N PRO A 131 19.12 -2.38 -4.93
CA PRO A 131 19.88 -1.13 -4.95
C PRO A 131 21.20 -1.22 -4.15
N PHE A 132 21.22 -1.97 -3.05
CA PHE A 132 22.38 -2.13 -2.16
C PHE A 132 23.57 -2.93 -2.73
N ARG A 133 23.48 -3.48 -3.95
CA ARG A 133 24.60 -4.20 -4.58
C ARG A 133 25.53 -3.32 -5.43
N ASN A 134 25.21 -2.05 -5.59
CA ASN A 134 25.98 -1.11 -6.41
C ASN A 134 26.83 -0.18 -5.53
N ALA A 135 28.10 0.02 -5.89
CA ALA A 135 29.06 0.87 -5.18
C ALA A 135 28.99 2.36 -5.59
N ALA A 136 28.05 2.75 -6.45
CA ALA A 136 27.81 4.13 -6.84
C ALA A 136 27.25 4.99 -5.68
N SER A 137 27.13 6.30 -5.90
CA SER A 137 26.52 7.19 -4.91
C SER A 137 25.06 6.82 -4.66
N ARG A 138 24.59 7.11 -3.46
CA ARG A 138 23.20 6.84 -3.02
C ARG A 138 22.16 7.29 -4.03
N ASP A 139 22.29 8.51 -4.55
CA ASP A 139 21.29 9.10 -5.45
C ASP A 139 21.26 8.41 -6.81
N VAL A 140 22.43 8.03 -7.34
CA VAL A 140 22.54 7.28 -8.60
C VAL A 140 21.91 5.89 -8.44
N VAL A 141 22.23 5.19 -7.36
CA VAL A 141 21.68 3.87 -7.06
C VAL A 141 20.15 3.90 -6.96
N ILE A 142 19.59 4.90 -6.28
CA ILE A 142 18.15 5.06 -6.13
C ILE A 142 17.51 5.38 -7.49
N ALA A 143 18.08 6.32 -8.26
CA ALA A 143 17.57 6.69 -9.57
C ALA A 143 17.53 5.51 -10.54
N ASP A 144 18.60 4.71 -10.60
CA ASP A 144 18.68 3.52 -11.44
C ASP A 144 17.64 2.47 -11.05
N ALA A 145 17.48 2.22 -9.74
CA ALA A 145 16.50 1.28 -9.21
C ALA A 145 15.06 1.72 -9.50
N MET A 146 14.78 3.03 -9.37
CA MET A 146 13.49 3.62 -9.70
C MET A 146 13.20 3.54 -11.20
N GLN A 147 14.20 3.79 -12.05
CA GLN A 147 14.04 3.66 -13.50
C GLN A 147 13.81 2.20 -13.91
N ASN A 148 14.43 1.23 -13.21
CA ASN A 148 14.14 -0.19 -13.39
C ASN A 148 12.70 -0.53 -13.01
N TRP A 149 12.21 -0.02 -11.88
CA TRP A 149 10.82 -0.17 -11.49
C TRP A 149 9.85 0.42 -12.51
N ALA A 150 10.13 1.61 -13.03
CA ALA A 150 9.32 2.23 -14.07
C ALA A 150 9.20 1.34 -15.31
N ARG A 151 10.32 0.76 -15.79
CA ARG A 151 10.31 -0.19 -16.92
C ARG A 151 9.46 -1.44 -16.63
N VAL A 152 9.60 -2.01 -15.43
CA VAL A 152 8.80 -3.18 -15.01
C VAL A 152 7.30 -2.84 -14.94
N LEU A 153 6.98 -1.65 -14.45
CA LEU A 153 5.60 -1.15 -14.41
C LEU A 153 5.04 -0.96 -15.82
N GLU A 154 5.79 -0.35 -16.74
CA GLU A 154 5.40 -0.19 -18.15
C GLU A 154 5.03 -1.54 -18.78
N GLU A 155 5.90 -2.56 -18.65
CA GLU A 155 5.66 -3.89 -19.22
C GLU A 155 4.32 -4.48 -18.77
N VAL A 156 4.02 -4.39 -17.47
CA VAL A 156 2.79 -4.96 -16.91
C VAL A 156 1.57 -4.11 -17.30
N VAL A 157 1.70 -2.78 -17.23
CA VAL A 157 0.64 -1.85 -17.60
C VAL A 157 0.30 -1.98 -19.09
N SER A 158 1.27 -2.17 -19.98
CA SER A 158 1.01 -2.41 -21.41
C SER A 158 0.15 -3.65 -21.66
N CYS A 159 0.30 -4.70 -20.86
CA CYS A 159 -0.51 -5.92 -20.98
C CYS A 159 -1.87 -5.84 -20.26
N TYR A 160 -1.97 -5.04 -19.19
CA TYR A 160 -3.11 -5.05 -18.27
C TYR A 160 -3.69 -3.66 -17.98
N TRP A 161 -3.50 -2.69 -18.89
CA TRP A 161 -3.94 -1.29 -18.74
C TRP A 161 -5.38 -1.13 -18.21
N PRO A 162 -6.40 -1.86 -18.68
CA PRO A 162 -7.77 -1.71 -18.18
C PRO A 162 -7.95 -2.04 -16.69
N GLN A 163 -6.98 -2.72 -16.08
CA GLN A 163 -6.95 -3.08 -14.66
C GLN A 163 -6.03 -2.16 -13.84
N TRP A 164 -5.36 -1.20 -14.49
CA TRP A 164 -4.59 -0.19 -13.78
C TRP A 164 -5.50 0.98 -13.39
N PHE A 165 -5.94 0.99 -12.13
CA PHE A 165 -6.90 1.94 -11.58
C PHE A 165 -6.30 3.34 -11.31
N ALA A 166 -5.55 3.89 -12.27
CA ALA A 166 -4.96 5.22 -12.25
C ALA A 166 -5.95 6.26 -12.82
N PHE A 167 -6.90 6.69 -11.98
CA PHE A 167 -7.95 7.64 -12.38
C PHE A 167 -7.57 9.12 -12.23
N THR A 168 -6.35 9.40 -11.77
CA THR A 168 -5.79 10.74 -11.62
C THR A 168 -4.57 10.87 -12.53
N PRO A 169 -4.29 12.06 -13.07
CA PRO A 169 -3.05 12.30 -13.81
C PRO A 169 -1.83 11.89 -12.99
N LEU A 170 -0.87 11.29 -13.67
CA LEU A 170 0.46 11.07 -13.11
C LEU A 170 1.18 12.43 -13.17
N SER A 171 1.54 12.95 -12.01
CA SER A 171 2.32 14.18 -11.81
C SER A 171 3.79 13.96 -12.09
#